data_AF-A0A958GWC7-F1
#
_entry.id   AF-A0A958GWC7-F1
#
_cell.length_a   1.000
_cell.length_b   1.000
_cell.length_c   1.000
_cell.angle_alpha   90.00
_cell.angle_beta   90.00
_cell.angle_gamma   90.00
#
_symmetry.space_group_name_H-M   'P 1'
#
loop_
_entity.id
_entity.type
_entity.pdbx_description
1 polymer ?
#
loop_
_entity_poly.entity_id
_entity_poly.type
_entity_poly.pdbx_seq_one_letter_code
_entity_poly.pdbx_strand_id
1 'polypeptide(L)'
;VVPGAACYRCLFERPPPAGAAPTCAQAGVIGALAGLVGSIQAAEAIKLLLGIGEPLRSRLLTIEALGGLFREVPLGRRESCEACGARAGILLPE
;
A
#
# COMPACT_ATOMS: atom_id res chain seq x y z
N VAL A 1 8.35 4.38 -0.62
CA VAL A 1 8.05 4.16 -2.05
C VAL A 1 9.32 3.70 -2.72
N VAL A 2 9.30 2.59 -3.47
CA VAL A 2 10.46 2.19 -4.28
C VAL A 2 10.47 3.03 -5.56
N PRO A 3 11.59 3.71 -5.90
CA PRO A 3 11.67 4.48 -7.14
C PRO A 3 11.27 3.65 -8.36
N GLY A 4 10.47 4.24 -9.25
CA GLY A 4 9.96 3.58 -10.47
C GLY A 4 8.72 2.69 -10.26
N ALA A 5 8.37 2.33 -9.02
CA ALA A 5 7.16 1.53 -8.73
C ALA A 5 5.88 2.37 -8.67
N ALA A 6 4.72 1.71 -8.75
CA ALA A 6 3.43 2.34 -8.48
C ALA A 6 3.37 2.85 -7.03
N CYS A 7 2.90 4.08 -6.82
CA CYS A 7 2.73 4.64 -5.48
C CYS A 7 1.31 4.41 -4.94
N TYR A 8 1.07 4.77 -3.68
CA TYR A 8 -0.26 4.70 -3.07
C TYR A 8 -1.31 5.48 -3.85
N ARG A 9 -0.98 6.67 -4.39
CA ARG A 9 -1.86 7.47 -5.26
C ARG A 9 -2.03 6.93 -6.67
N CYS A 10 -1.24 5.95 -7.11
CA CYS A 10 -1.57 5.22 -8.32
C CYS A 10 -2.82 4.35 -8.12
N LEU A 11 -3.01 3.79 -6.92
CA LEU A 11 -4.16 2.95 -6.56
C LEU A 11 -5.36 3.77 -6.06
N PHE A 12 -5.16 4.60 -5.04
CA PHE A 12 -6.21 5.42 -4.46
C PHE A 12 -5.98 6.87 -4.86
N GLU A 13 -6.64 7.36 -5.91
CA GLU A 13 -6.28 8.67 -6.49
C GLU A 13 -6.49 9.84 -5.54
N ARG A 14 -7.60 9.83 -4.79
CA ARG A 14 -7.96 10.87 -3.81
C ARG A 14 -8.32 10.23 -2.48
N PRO A 15 -8.20 10.96 -1.35
CA PRO A 15 -8.67 10.43 -0.07
C PRO A 15 -10.18 10.16 -0.18
N PRO A 16 -10.69 9.09 0.44
CA PRO A 16 -12.12 8.94 0.58
C PRO A 16 -12.70 10.11 1.39
N PRO A 17 -14.00 10.45 1.21
CA PRO A 17 -14.66 11.46 2.04
C PRO A 17 -14.51 11.17 3.53
N ALA A 18 -14.45 12.21 4.36
CA ALA A 18 -14.43 12.04 5.81
C ALA A 18 -15.67 11.25 6.26
N GLY A 19 -15.45 10.22 7.10
CA GLY A 19 -16.53 9.34 7.58
C GLY A 19 -16.96 8.23 6.61
N ALA A 20 -16.36 8.11 5.42
CA ALA A 20 -16.69 7.04 4.46
C ALA A 20 -16.33 5.62 4.95
N ALA A 21 -15.51 5.51 5.99
CA ALA A 21 -15.19 4.24 6.65
C ALA A 21 -15.10 4.44 8.17
N PRO A 22 -15.47 3.43 8.98
CA PRO A 22 -15.28 3.46 10.42
C PRO A 22 -13.79 3.51 10.76
N THR A 23 -13.46 4.18 11.85
CA THR A 23 -12.12 4.12 12.43
C THR A 23 -11.83 2.73 13.00
N CYS A 24 -10.55 2.38 13.18
CA CYS A 24 -10.18 1.13 13.86
C CYS A 24 -10.77 1.05 15.29
N ALA A 25 -10.96 2.19 15.95
CA ALA A 25 -11.62 2.25 17.27
C ALA A 25 -13.12 1.94 17.21
N GLN A 26 -13.77 2.18 16.06
CA GLN A 26 -15.20 1.89 15.85
C GLN A 26 -15.44 0.48 15.34
N ALA A 27 -14.62 0.00 14.39
CA ALA A 27 -14.80 -1.32 13.77
C ALA A 27 -14.13 -2.47 14.54
N GLY A 28 -13.12 -2.17 15.37
CA GLY A 28 -12.24 -3.16 15.97
C GLY A 28 -11.17 -3.69 15.00
N VAL A 29 -10.15 -4.36 15.54
CA VAL A 29 -9.08 -5.02 14.77
C VAL A 29 -8.63 -6.29 15.46
N ILE A 30 -8.44 -7.36 14.69
CA ILE A 30 -7.87 -8.61 15.21
C ILE A 30 -6.37 -8.39 15.45
N GLY A 31 -5.93 -8.39 16.71
CA GLY A 31 -4.54 -8.12 17.06
C GLY A 31 -3.54 -9.05 16.36
N ALA A 32 -3.88 -10.33 16.19
CA ALA A 32 -3.08 -11.29 15.44
C ALA A 32 -2.91 -10.91 13.97
N LEU A 33 -3.94 -10.35 13.33
CA LEU A 33 -3.87 -9.88 11.94
C LEU A 33 -2.96 -8.65 11.82
N ALA A 34 -3.01 -7.72 12.78
CA ALA A 34 -2.08 -6.59 12.84
C ALA A 34 -0.62 -7.07 12.99
N GLY A 35 -0.38 -8.06 13.85
CA GLY A 35 0.95 -8.68 14.02
C GLY A 35 1.45 -9.37 12.76
N LEU A 36 0.57 -10.10 12.05
CA LEU A 36 0.88 -10.73 10.77
C LEU A 36 1.28 -9.70 9.71
N VAL A 37 0.48 -8.65 9.52
CA VAL A 37 0.75 -7.57 8.56
C VAL A 37 2.08 -6.88 8.89
N GLY A 38 2.32 -6.56 10.16
CA GLY A 38 3.58 -5.94 10.59
C GLY A 38 4.80 -6.83 10.34
N SER A 39 4.67 -8.14 10.56
CA SER A 39 5.75 -9.11 10.29
C SER A 39 6.08 -9.19 8.81
N ILE A 40 5.05 -9.20 7.94
CA ILE A 40 5.24 -9.15 6.48
C ILE A 40 5.92 -7.84 6.07
N GLN A 41 5.47 -6.69 6.60
CA GLN A 41 6.11 -5.40 6.34
C GLN A 41 7.58 -5.37 6.74
N ALA A 42 7.94 -5.95 7.90
CA ALA A 42 9.32 -6.07 8.35
C ALA A 42 10.15 -6.94 7.40
N ALA A 43 9.62 -8.08 6.95
CA ALA A 43 10.30 -8.94 5.98
C ALA A 43 10.53 -8.21 4.64
N GLU A 44 9.56 -7.45 4.14
CA GLU A 44 9.72 -6.64 2.93
C GLU A 44 10.78 -5.55 3.09
N ALA A 45 10.83 -4.89 4.26
CA ALA A 45 11.86 -3.91 4.56
C ALA A 45 13.26 -4.54 4.56
N ILE A 46 13.43 -5.72 5.17
CA ILE A 46 14.71 -6.46 5.18
C ILE A 46 15.14 -6.80 3.74
N LYS A 47 14.23 -7.32 2.90
CA LYS A 47 14.52 -7.61 1.49
C LYS A 47 15.01 -6.38 0.74
N LEU A 48 14.37 -5.23 0.96
CA LEU A 48 14.75 -3.96 0.33
C LEU A 48 16.12 -3.46 0.80
N LEU A 49 16.40 -3.52 2.11
CA LEU A 49 17.66 -3.04 2.69
C LEU A 49 18.86 -3.88 2.25
N LEU A 50 18.68 -5.20 2.17
CA LEU A 50 19.75 -6.13 1.78
C LEU A 50 19.85 -6.33 0.27
N GLY A 51 18.88 -5.85 -0.51
CA GLY A 51 18.84 -6.07 -1.96
C GLY A 51 18.65 -7.53 -2.35
N ILE A 52 17.91 -8.31 -1.54
CA ILE A 52 17.71 -9.76 -1.73
C ILE A 52 16.26 -10.12 -2.03
N GLY A 53 16.06 -11.25 -2.71
CA GLY A 53 14.75 -11.79 -3.05
C GLY A 53 13.93 -10.85 -3.95
N GLU A 54 12.62 -11.06 -3.96
CA GLU A 54 11.68 -10.25 -4.75
C GLU A 54 10.71 -9.51 -3.83
N PRO A 55 10.90 -8.21 -3.58
CA PRO A 55 9.98 -7.44 -2.75
C PRO A 55 8.63 -7.22 -3.44
N LEU A 56 7.57 -6.99 -2.66
CA LEU A 56 6.20 -6.69 -3.08
C LEU A 56 6.04 -5.30 -3.74
N ARG A 57 6.91 -4.98 -4.69
CA ARG A 57 6.87 -3.74 -5.48
C ARG A 57 5.71 -3.80 -6.47
N SER A 58 4.99 -2.68 -6.60
CA SER A 58 3.85 -2.55 -7.53
C SER A 58 2.82 -3.69 -7.37
N ARG A 59 2.59 -4.13 -6.14
CA ARG A 59 1.64 -5.19 -5.78
C ARG A 59 0.89 -4.78 -4.52
N LEU A 60 -0.39 -5.11 -4.46
CA LEU A 60 -1.20 -5.05 -3.25
C LEU A 60 -1.40 -6.47 -2.73
N LEU A 61 -0.90 -6.75 -1.53
CA LEU A 61 -1.21 -7.99 -0.83
C LEU A 61 -2.48 -7.77 0.00
N THR A 62 -3.53 -8.54 -0.29
CA THR A 62 -4.73 -8.60 0.54
C THR A 62 -4.71 -9.88 1.38
N ILE A 63 -4.99 -9.74 2.66
CA ILE A 63 -5.06 -10.85 3.62
C ILE A 63 -6.48 -10.91 4.14
N GLU A 64 -7.15 -12.02 3.89
CA GLU A 64 -8.48 -12.32 4.43
C GLU A 64 -8.29 -13.37 5.55
N ALA A 65 -8.61 -12.97 6.78
CA ALA A 65 -8.21 -13.72 7.96
C ALA A 65 -9.13 -14.89 8.31
N LEU A 66 -10.42 -14.83 7.96
CA LEU A 66 -11.40 -15.86 8.34
C LEU A 66 -11.23 -17.13 7.50
N GLY A 67 -10.98 -16.97 6.20
CA GLY A 67 -10.69 -18.03 5.24
C GLY A 67 -9.20 -18.28 5.02
N GLY A 68 -8.33 -17.45 5.60
CA GLY A 68 -6.87 -17.62 5.52
C GLY A 68 -6.30 -17.39 4.12
N LEU A 69 -6.92 -16.50 3.33
CA LEU A 69 -6.56 -16.28 1.94
C LEU A 69 -5.58 -15.11 1.79
N PHE A 70 -4.54 -15.36 0.99
CA PHE A 70 -3.59 -14.36 0.55
C PHE A 70 -3.74 -14.15 -0.95
N ARG A 71 -3.92 -12.91 -1.37
CA ARG A 71 -4.04 -12.57 -2.78
C ARG A 71 -3.17 -11.38 -3.11
N GLU A 72 -2.34 -11.55 -4.13
CA GLU A 72 -1.58 -10.47 -4.73
C GLU A 72 -2.37 -9.86 -5.90
N VAL A 73 -2.49 -8.55 -5.91
CA VAL A 73 -3.07 -7.79 -7.00
C VAL A 73 -1.97 -6.93 -7.63
N PRO A 74 -1.63 -7.11 -8.92
CA PRO A 74 -0.63 -6.29 -9.57
C PRO A 74 -1.14 -4.84 -9.71
N LEU A 75 -0.23 -3.88 -9.56
CA LEU A 75 -0.51 -2.45 -9.65
C LEU A 75 0.31 -1.82 -10.78
N GLY A 76 -0.33 -0.96 -11.57
CA GLY A 76 0.33 -0.15 -12.59
C GLY A 76 0.72 1.22 -12.06
N ARG A 77 1.93 1.69 -12.38
CA ARG A 77 2.29 3.11 -12.21
C ARG A 77 1.53 3.92 -13.25
N ARG A 78 0.80 4.95 -12.81
CA ARG A 78 0.09 5.88 -13.72
C ARG A 78 1.00 7.06 -14.05
N GLU A 79 1.18 7.35 -15.34
CA GLU A 79 1.94 8.54 -15.78
C GLU A 79 1.29 9.86 -15.36
N SER A 80 -0.04 9.85 -15.27
CA SER A 80 -0.88 10.96 -14.80
C SER A 80 -0.97 11.08 -13.28
N CYS A 81 -0.28 10.24 -12.51
CA CYS A 81 -0.36 10.29 -11.05
C CYS A 81 0.19 11.61 -10.50
N GLU A 82 -0.62 12.33 -9.71
CA GLU A 82 -0.25 13.62 -9.13
C GLU A 82 0.94 13.52 -8.15
N ALA A 83 1.19 12.35 -7.57
CA ALA A 83 2.24 12.14 -6.58
C ALA A 83 3.56 11.57 -7.16
N CYS A 84 3.50 10.73 -8.19
CA CYS A 84 4.71 10.08 -8.74
C CYS A 84 4.77 10.01 -10.28
N GLY A 85 3.80 10.62 -10.96
CA GLY A 85 3.78 10.77 -12.41
C GLY A 85 4.75 11.85 -12.89
N ALA A 86 4.88 12.03 -14.20
CA ALA A 86 5.84 12.98 -14.77
C ALA A 86 5.55 14.45 -14.40
N ARG A 87 4.30 14.76 -14.02
CA ARG A 87 3.84 16.10 -13.61
C ARG A 87 3.78 16.28 -12.08
N ALA A 88 4.25 15.30 -11.30
CA ALA A 88 4.26 15.40 -9.85
C ALA A 88 5.13 16.61 -9.42
N GLY A 89 4.51 17.58 -8.74
CA GLY A 89 5.15 18.83 -8.32
C GLY A 89 4.71 20.10 -9.06
N ILE A 90 3.96 20.01 -10.16
CA ILE A 90 3.36 21.18 -10.83
C ILE A 90 2.00 21.57 -10.20
N LEU A 91 1.39 20.64 -9.46
CA LEU A 91 0.08 20.76 -8.81
C LEU A 91 0.18 20.78 -7.28
N LEU A 92 1.20 21.40 -6.70
CA LEU A 92 1.11 21.81 -5.29
C LEU A 92 0.42 23.19 -5.26
N PRO A 93 -0.90 23.30 -5.10
CA PRO A 93 -1.44 24.47 -4.44
C PRO A 93 -1.04 24.38 -2.95
N GLU A 94 -0.74 25.53 -2.36
CA GLU A 94 -0.59 25.73 -0.91
C GLU A 94 -1.65 24.99 -0.09
#